data_AF-A0A2S4LD91-F1
#
_entry.id   AF-A0A2S4LD91-F1
#
_cell.length_a   1.000
_cell.length_b   1.000
_cell.length_c   1.000
_cell.angle_alpha   90.00
_cell.angle_beta   90.00
_cell.angle_gamma   90.00
#
_symmetry.space_group_name_H-M   'P 1'
#
loop_
_entity.id
_entity.type
_entity.pdbx_description
1 polymer ?
#
loop_
_entity_poly.entity_id
_entity_poly.type
_entity_poly.pdbx_seq_one_letter_code
_entity_poly.pdbx_strand_id
1 'polypeptide(L)'
;MVRGFLAHLMKAALTADDTRSQAWRQKARHLRQQMLAVPAGLENLKIDGLWWLAVGDAEAPELQAEEKMIEWGQPKVCPFTLAEIQAAEFDVDRAVQHLRETAATG
;
A
#
# COMPACT_ATOMS: atom_id res chain seq x y z
N MET A 1 -0.51 4.15 -11.42
CA MET A 1 0.48 3.16 -10.92
C MET A 1 0.75 3.34 -9.42
N VAL A 2 1.26 4.49 -8.97
CA VAL A 2 1.58 4.74 -7.53
C VAL A 2 0.38 4.53 -6.59
N ARG A 3 -0.78 5.14 -6.87
CA ARG A 3 -2.02 4.89 -6.11
C ARG A 3 -2.34 3.40 -5.99
N GLY A 4 -2.27 2.67 -7.11
CA GLY A 4 -2.52 1.23 -7.13
C GLY A 4 -1.50 0.46 -6.29
N PHE A 5 -0.22 0.82 -6.37
CA PHE A 5 0.82 0.22 -5.53
C PHE A 5 0.52 0.41 -4.04
N LEU A 6 0.20 1.64 -3.62
CA LEU A 6 -0.18 1.97 -2.23
C LEU A 6 -1.42 1.17 -1.79
N ALA A 7 -2.44 1.09 -2.64
CA ALA A 7 -3.66 0.33 -2.34
C ALA A 7 -3.37 -1.17 -2.16
N HIS A 8 -2.44 -1.73 -2.93
CA HIS A 8 -2.07 -3.14 -2.80
C HIS A 8 -1.21 -3.43 -1.57
N LEU A 9 -0.33 -2.51 -1.17
CA LEU A 9 0.33 -2.60 0.15
C LEU A 9 -0.72 -2.60 1.26
N MET A 10 -1.74 -1.77 1.14
CA MET A 10 -2.78 -1.67 2.14
C MET A 10 -3.63 -2.93 2.24
N LYS A 11 -4.13 -3.42 1.11
CA LYS A 11 -4.88 -4.68 1.03
C LYS A 11 -4.08 -5.83 1.64
N ALA A 12 -2.78 -5.90 1.34
CA ALA A 12 -1.90 -6.90 1.93
C ALA A 12 -1.80 -6.78 3.46
N ALA A 13 -1.72 -5.55 3.99
CA ALA A 13 -1.65 -5.30 5.42
C ALA A 13 -2.95 -5.72 6.13
N LEU A 14 -4.10 -5.38 5.54
CA LEU A 14 -5.43 -5.61 6.09
C LEU A 14 -5.97 -7.03 5.95
N THR A 15 -5.46 -7.78 4.97
CA THR A 15 -5.91 -9.15 4.75
C THR A 15 -5.26 -10.10 5.77
N ALA A 16 -6.09 -10.74 6.59
CA ALA A 16 -5.66 -11.74 7.57
C ALA A 16 -5.26 -13.08 6.95
N ASP A 17 -5.86 -13.44 5.81
CA ASP A 17 -5.49 -14.63 5.04
C ASP A 17 -4.10 -14.44 4.40
N ASP A 18 -3.13 -15.27 4.78
CA ASP A 18 -1.75 -15.15 4.31
C ASP A 18 -1.59 -15.36 2.80
N THR A 19 -2.39 -16.24 2.20
CA THR A 19 -2.32 -16.53 0.75
C THR A 19 -2.82 -15.33 -0.04
N ARG A 20 -3.94 -14.74 0.37
CA ARG A 20 -4.48 -13.53 -0.26
C ARG A 20 -3.59 -12.32 -0.01
N SER A 21 -3.08 -12.16 1.21
CA SER A 21 -2.10 -11.14 1.54
C SER A 21 -0.88 -11.25 0.62
N GLN A 22 -0.35 -12.45 0.40
CA GLN A 22 0.77 -12.69 -0.52
C GLN A 22 0.43 -12.30 -1.97
N ALA A 23 -0.78 -12.59 -2.45
CA ALA A 23 -1.22 -12.18 -3.78
C ALA A 23 -1.25 -10.64 -3.93
N TRP A 24 -1.68 -9.92 -2.90
CA TRP A 24 -1.64 -8.45 -2.88
C TRP A 24 -0.20 -7.93 -2.89
N ARG A 25 0.71 -8.52 -2.09
CA ARG A 25 2.15 -8.19 -2.10
C ARG A 25 2.79 -8.41 -3.47
N GLN A 26 2.43 -9.48 -4.17
CA GLN A 26 2.95 -9.75 -5.52
C GLN A 26 2.50 -8.69 -6.53
N LYS A 27 1.22 -8.31 -6.50
CA LYS A 27 0.71 -7.21 -7.35
C LYS A 27 1.37 -5.87 -7.03
N ALA A 28 1.63 -5.58 -5.75
CA ALA A 28 2.37 -4.39 -5.34
C ALA A 28 3.81 -4.39 -5.93
N ARG A 29 4.53 -5.51 -5.85
CA ARG A 29 5.87 -5.65 -6.48
C ARG A 29 5.81 -5.38 -7.98
N HIS A 30 4.82 -5.94 -8.67
CA HIS A 30 4.65 -5.74 -10.11
C HIS A 30 4.42 -4.26 -10.46
N LEU A 31 3.50 -3.59 -9.75
CA LEU A 31 3.24 -2.16 -9.95
C LEU A 31 4.47 -1.28 -9.63
N ARG A 32 5.26 -1.66 -8.62
CA ARG A 32 6.53 -0.99 -8.31
C ARG A 32 7.53 -1.13 -9.45
N GLN A 33 7.67 -2.33 -10.03
CA GLN A 33 8.54 -2.54 -11.21
C GLN A 33 8.12 -1.68 -12.40
N GLN A 34 6.81 -1.61 -12.68
CA GLN A 34 6.27 -0.75 -13.75
C GLN A 34 6.55 0.74 -13.49
N MET A 35 6.39 1.18 -12.25
CA MET A 35 6.71 2.55 -11.82
C MET A 35 8.19 2.86 -12.04
N LEU A 36 9.09 1.96 -11.65
CA LEU A 36 10.54 2.14 -11.82
C LEU A 36 10.99 2.10 -13.28
N ALA A 37 10.25 1.40 -14.14
CA ALA A 37 10.54 1.36 -15.58
C ALA A 37 10.18 2.68 -16.29
N VAL A 38 9.32 3.52 -15.70
CA VAL A 38 8.92 4.82 -16.24
C VAL A 38 9.03 5.91 -15.16
N PRO A 39 10.26 6.34 -14.83
CA PRO A 39 10.49 7.25 -13.71
C PRO A 39 10.01 8.68 -13.97
N ALA A 40 9.90 9.08 -15.25
CA ALA A 40 9.48 10.42 -15.64
C ALA A 40 8.09 10.75 -15.09
N GLY A 41 7.96 11.87 -14.37
CA GLY A 41 6.69 12.34 -13.84
C GLY A 41 6.35 11.84 -12.43
N LEU A 42 7.22 11.04 -11.80
CA LEU A 42 7.05 10.68 -10.39
C LEU A 42 7.43 11.83 -9.45
N GLU A 43 8.43 12.65 -9.81
CA GLU A 43 8.95 13.73 -8.96
C GLU A 43 7.92 14.79 -8.52
N ASN A 44 6.82 14.95 -9.28
CA ASN A 44 5.80 15.97 -9.00
C ASN A 44 4.54 15.41 -8.33
N LEU A 45 4.49 14.10 -8.05
CA LEU A 45 3.31 13.48 -7.47
C LEU A 45 3.12 13.91 -6.00
N LYS A 46 1.87 14.23 -5.64
CA LYS A 46 1.48 14.48 -4.25
C LYS A 46 1.11 13.15 -3.61
N ILE A 47 2.10 12.52 -2.96
CA ILE A 47 1.95 11.16 -2.42
C ILE A 47 0.81 11.05 -1.40
N ASP A 48 0.58 12.07 -0.58
CA ASP A 48 -0.52 12.07 0.39
C ASP A 48 -1.90 12.09 -0.28
N GLY A 49 -2.04 12.82 -1.40
CA GLY A 49 -3.27 12.80 -2.19
C GLY A 49 -3.52 11.42 -2.82
N LEU A 50 -2.45 10.76 -3.29
CA LEU A 50 -2.54 9.40 -3.82
C LEU A 50 -2.81 8.36 -2.73
N TRP A 51 -2.29 8.59 -1.53
CA TRP A 51 -2.54 7.78 -0.34
C TRP A 51 -4.01 7.78 0.05
N TRP A 52 -4.61 8.97 0.15
CA TRP A 52 -6.04 9.09 0.44
C TRP A 52 -6.91 8.32 -0.57
N LEU A 53 -6.58 8.41 -1.85
CA LEU A 53 -7.29 7.68 -2.90
C LEU A 53 -7.03 6.17 -2.87
N ALA A 54 -5.86 5.74 -2.40
CA ALA A 54 -5.46 4.34 -2.28
C ALA A 54 -6.12 3.66 -1.08
N VAL A 55 -6.28 4.39 0.02
CA VAL A 55 -7.10 3.98 1.18
C VAL A 55 -8.52 3.67 0.70
N GLY A 56 -9.16 4.59 -0.03
CA GLY A 56 -10.52 4.33 -0.54
C GLY A 56 -10.62 3.14 -1.50
N ASP A 57 -9.55 2.84 -2.27
CA ASP A 57 -9.50 1.63 -3.09
C ASP A 57 -9.29 0.35 -2.29
N ALA A 58 -8.65 0.46 -1.11
CA ALA A 58 -8.45 -0.63 -0.19
C ALA A 58 -9.79 -1.03 0.43
N GLU A 59 -10.52 -0.05 0.96
CA GLU A 59 -11.82 -0.20 1.64
C GLU A 59 -13.01 -0.47 0.71
N ALA A 60 -12.76 -0.80 -0.57
CA ALA A 60 -13.83 -1.04 -1.52
C ALA A 60 -14.78 -2.13 -0.96
N PRO A 61 -16.12 -1.96 -1.02
CA PRO A 61 -17.08 -2.85 -0.35
C PRO A 61 -16.92 -4.34 -0.69
N GLU A 62 -16.38 -4.64 -1.87
CA GLU A 62 -16.04 -5.98 -2.35
C GLU A 62 -14.99 -6.69 -1.49
N LEU A 63 -14.21 -5.94 -0.70
CA LEU A 63 -13.12 -6.42 0.15
C LEU A 63 -13.51 -6.46 1.63
N GLN A 64 -14.66 -5.90 2.01
CA GLN A 64 -15.13 -5.89 3.41
C GLN A 64 -15.26 -7.28 4.04
N ALA A 65 -15.53 -8.33 3.26
CA ALA A 65 -15.57 -9.69 3.79
C ALA A 65 -14.19 -10.19 4.26
N GLU A 66 -13.12 -9.61 3.71
CA GLU A 66 -11.72 -9.96 3.96
C GLU A 66 -11.08 -9.02 5.00
N GLU A 67 -11.58 -7.78 5.13
CA GLU A 67 -11.06 -6.70 5.99
C GLU A 67 -11.59 -6.71 7.43
N LYS A 68 -12.65 -7.49 7.72
CA LYS A 68 -13.43 -7.49 8.98
C LYS A 68 -12.69 -7.91 10.28
N MET A 69 -11.36 -7.93 10.29
CA MET A 69 -10.55 -8.43 11.41
C MET A 69 -9.72 -7.36 12.12
N ILE A 70 -9.68 -6.11 11.63
CA ILE A 70 -8.87 -5.03 12.23
C ILE A 70 -9.73 -3.75 12.31
N GLU A 71 -10.03 -3.27 13.51
CA GLU A 71 -10.53 -1.89 13.70
C GLU A 71 -9.42 -0.93 13.25
N TRP A 72 -9.70 -0.12 12.24
CA TRP A 72 -8.65 0.49 11.46
C TRP A 72 -8.48 1.99 11.73
N GLY A 73 -7.49 2.33 12.56
CA GLY A 73 -7.00 3.70 12.75
C GLY A 73 -5.99 4.06 11.65
N GLN A 74 -6.47 4.50 10.50
CA GLN A 74 -5.59 4.78 9.35
C GLN A 74 -4.66 5.96 9.57
N PRO A 75 -3.41 5.89 9.08
CA PRO A 75 -2.55 7.06 8.94
C PRO A 75 -3.22 8.08 8.00
N LYS A 76 -3.47 9.30 8.50
CA LYS A 76 -4.00 10.41 7.69
C LYS A 76 -3.01 10.90 6.61
N VAL A 77 -1.74 10.51 6.74
CA VAL A 77 -0.62 10.89 5.88
C VAL A 77 0.04 9.60 5.38
N CYS A 78 0.60 9.61 4.18
CA CYS A 78 1.30 8.44 3.67
C CYS A 78 2.50 8.12 4.57
N PRO A 79 2.66 6.88 5.07
CA PRO A 79 3.83 6.50 5.89
C PRO A 79 5.11 6.32 5.07
N PHE A 80 5.03 6.50 3.74
CA PHE A 80 6.16 6.39 2.83
C PHE A 80 6.30 7.66 1.99
N THR A 81 7.53 8.05 1.72
CA THR A 81 7.88 9.08 0.75
C THR A 81 8.06 8.49 -0.65
N LEU A 82 8.01 9.33 -1.69
CA LEU A 82 8.29 8.89 -3.06
C LEU A 82 9.72 8.35 -3.20
N ALA A 83 10.69 9.01 -2.56
CA ALA A 83 12.08 8.59 -2.59
C ALA A 83 12.25 7.19 -2.01
N GLU A 84 11.62 6.90 -0.87
CA GLU A 84 11.67 5.57 -0.25
C GLU A 84 11.08 4.50 -1.16
N ILE A 85 9.89 4.70 -1.74
CA ILE A 85 9.28 3.67 -2.60
C ILE A 85 10.06 3.43 -3.89
N GLN A 86 10.85 4.42 -4.34
CA GLN A 86 11.73 4.32 -5.50
C GLN A 86 13.10 3.71 -5.18
N ALA A 87 13.53 3.75 -3.91
CA ALA A 87 14.84 3.28 -3.48
C ALA A 87 15.03 1.79 -3.75
N ALA A 88 16.21 1.37 -4.22
CA ALA A 88 16.45 -0.01 -4.66
C ALA A 88 16.20 -1.05 -3.53
N GLU A 89 16.48 -0.63 -2.30
CA GLU A 89 16.33 -1.38 -1.05
C GLU A 89 14.90 -1.44 -0.51
N PHE A 90 13.93 -0.77 -1.15
CA PHE A 90 12.55 -0.80 -0.70
C PHE A 90 11.98 -2.23 -0.74
N ASP A 91 11.61 -2.72 0.44
CA ASP A 91 11.08 -4.05 0.65
C ASP A 91 9.57 -4.00 0.89
N VAL A 92 8.82 -4.62 -0.03
CA VAL A 92 7.34 -4.70 0.03
C VAL A 92 6.85 -5.44 1.26
N ASP A 93 7.53 -6.51 1.69
CA ASP A 93 7.07 -7.28 2.85
C ASP A 93 7.25 -6.46 4.14
N ARG A 94 8.40 -5.78 4.26
CA ARG A 94 8.64 -4.84 5.38
C ARG A 94 7.68 -3.67 5.38
N ALA A 95 7.38 -3.09 4.22
CA ALA A 95 6.41 -2.02 4.11
C ALA A 95 5.00 -2.47 4.57
N VAL A 96 4.58 -3.68 4.19
CA VAL A 96 3.30 -4.24 4.66
C VAL A 96 3.31 -4.48 6.17
N GLN A 97 4.41 -4.98 6.72
CA GLN A 97 4.54 -5.17 8.16
C GLN A 97 4.47 -3.84 8.92
N HIS A 98 5.15 -2.81 8.42
CA HIS A 98 5.09 -1.46 8.99
C HIS A 98 3.65 -0.88 8.99
N LEU A 99 2.88 -1.12 7.92
CA LEU A 99 1.47 -0.73 7.86
C LEU A 99 0.61 -1.46 8.90
N ARG A 100 0.86 -2.77 9.11
CA ARG A 100 0.16 -3.55 10.15
C ARG A 100 0.43 -3.00 11.54
N GLU A 101 1.67 -2.65 11.83
CA GLU A 101 2.08 -2.07 13.13
C GLU A 101 1.47 -0.69 13.36
N THR A 102 1.44 0.15 12.32
CA THR A 102 0.85 1.49 12.40
C THR A 102 -0.67 1.41 12.56
N ALA A 103 -1.32 0.44 11.93
CA ALA A 103 -2.75 0.20 12.07
C ALA A 103 -3.15 -0.33 13.46
N ALA A 104 -2.31 -1.16 14.07
CA ALA A 104 -2.53 -1.75 15.39
C ALA A 104 -2.32 -0.76 16.56
N THR A 105 -1.78 0.43 16.28
CA THR A 105 -1.49 1.48 17.28
C THR A 105 -2.50 2.62 17.26
N GLY A 106 -3.61 2.46 16.52
CA GLY A 106 -4.74 3.40 16.44
C GLY A 106 -5.73 3.30 17.59
#